data_AF-A0A920VQM8-F1
#
_entry.id   AF-A0A920VQM8-F1
#
_cell.length_a   1.000
_cell.length_b   1.000
_cell.length_c   1.000
_cell.angle_alpha   90.00
_cell.angle_beta   90.00
_cell.angle_gamma   90.00
#
_symmetry.space_group_name_H-M   'P 1'
#
loop_
_entity.id
_entity.type
_entity.pdbx_description
1 polymer ?
#
loop_
_entity_poly.entity_id
_entity_poly.type
_entity_poly.pdbx_seq_one_letter_code
_entity_poly.pdbx_strand_id
1 'polypeptide(L)'
;MRLIETAAQRFGPTITEGALDPDLRVEDIFFASTVLGRAFRSSGKTKHIALLTEFLESFTTLQSNNLWWHCKTAPYFWGRGNAFAALGLAEAITYLPINHPSRSKLIQTHLDILKVSQHTRINQGCGDKSLIDPRLISNTAPLR
;
A
#
# COMPACT_ATOMS: atom_id res chain seq x y z
N MET A 1 -0.31 17.60 21.05
CA MET A 1 -0.44 16.59 19.98
C MET A 1 0.94 15.98 19.67
N ARG A 2 1.45 15.07 20.51
CA ARG A 2 2.82 14.47 20.35
C ARG A 2 2.82 12.99 19.93
N LEU A 3 1.69 12.28 20.04
CA LEU A 3 1.63 10.83 19.82
C LEU A 3 1.93 10.43 18.37
N ILE A 4 1.37 11.15 17.39
CA ILE A 4 1.56 10.82 15.97
C ILE A 4 3.02 11.00 15.53
N GLU A 5 3.71 12.01 16.06
CA GLU A 5 5.12 12.23 15.79
C GLU A 5 5.99 11.13 16.43
N THR A 6 5.66 10.70 17.64
CA THR A 6 6.32 9.55 18.28
C THR A 6 6.08 8.24 17.52
N ALA A 7 4.87 8.01 16.99
CA ALA A 7 4.59 6.86 16.15
C ALA A 7 5.39 6.90 14.85
N ALA A 8 5.47 8.07 14.20
CA ALA A 8 6.24 8.24 12.96
C ALA A 8 7.74 8.01 13.15
N GLN A 9 8.29 8.24 14.35
CA GLN A 9 9.70 7.92 14.65
C GLN A 9 10.00 6.42 14.57
N ARG A 10 9.00 5.54 14.71
CA ARG A 10 9.17 4.08 14.58
C ARG A 10 9.44 3.63 13.13
N PHE A 11 9.11 4.47 12.15
CA PHE A 11 9.47 4.22 10.75
C PHE A 11 10.93 4.53 10.44
N GLY A 12 11.72 4.93 11.45
CA GLY A 12 13.16 5.17 11.28
C GLY A 12 13.49 6.40 10.43
N PRO A 13 14.79 6.67 10.23
CA PRO A 13 15.27 7.72 9.34
C PRO A 13 15.22 7.33 7.86
N THR A 14 15.24 6.04 7.55
CA THR A 14 15.24 5.45 6.20
C THR A 14 14.33 4.22 6.17
N ILE A 15 13.90 3.77 4.98
CA ILE A 15 13.05 2.57 4.85
C ILE A 15 13.76 1.28 5.29
N THR A 16 15.10 1.26 5.29
CA THR A 16 15.92 0.09 5.68
C THR A 16 16.20 0.05 7.18
N GLU A 17 16.25 1.20 7.85
CA GLU A 17 16.43 1.31 9.31
C GLU A 17 15.10 1.39 10.07
N GLY A 18 13.99 1.53 9.34
CA GLY A 18 12.63 1.62 9.85
C GLY A 18 11.96 0.28 10.12
N ALA A 19 10.81 0.33 10.80
CA ALA A 19 9.97 -0.85 11.08
C ALA A 19 9.19 -1.39 9.85
N LEU A 20 9.75 -1.30 8.64
CA LEU A 20 9.15 -1.93 7.46
C LEU A 20 9.34 -3.45 7.56
N ASP A 21 8.26 -4.21 7.40
CA ASP A 21 8.34 -5.67 7.31
C ASP A 21 9.14 -6.05 6.04
N PRO A 22 10.24 -6.83 6.15
CA PRO A 22 11.04 -7.23 4.98
C PRO A 22 10.23 -8.01 3.94
N ASP A 23 9.13 -8.64 4.34
CA ASP A 23 8.21 -9.36 3.45
C ASP A 23 7.29 -8.41 2.66
N LEU A 24 7.26 -7.11 2.96
CA LEU A 24 6.43 -6.09 2.29
C LEU A 24 4.94 -6.46 2.28
N ARG A 25 4.34 -6.48 3.48
CA ARG A 25 2.91 -6.78 3.60
C ARG A 25 2.09 -5.65 3.01
N VAL A 26 1.12 -5.99 2.18
CA VAL A 26 0.29 -5.02 1.46
C VAL A 26 -0.46 -4.07 2.42
N GLU A 27 -0.78 -4.50 3.64
CA GLU A 27 -1.42 -3.67 4.66
C GLU A 27 -0.53 -2.53 5.15
N ASP A 28 0.79 -2.67 5.08
CA ASP A 28 1.72 -1.63 5.54
C ASP A 28 1.61 -0.35 4.69
N ILE A 29 1.12 -0.47 3.45
CA ILE A 29 0.76 0.69 2.61
C ILE A 29 -0.25 1.58 3.36
N PHE A 30 -1.26 1.01 4.01
CA PHE A 30 -2.24 1.78 4.76
C PHE A 30 -1.65 2.36 6.06
N PHE A 31 -0.90 1.56 6.80
CA PHE A 31 -0.33 2.00 8.08
C PHE A 31 0.70 3.11 7.89
N ALA A 32 1.62 2.98 6.92
CA ALA A 32 2.61 4.00 6.60
C ALA A 32 1.96 5.30 6.14
N SER A 33 1.02 5.23 5.18
CA SER A 33 0.29 6.41 4.69
C SER A 33 -0.43 7.15 5.79
N THR A 34 -1.07 6.41 6.70
CA THR A 34 -1.81 6.98 7.82
C THR A 34 -0.87 7.66 8.83
N VAL A 35 0.20 6.99 9.25
CA VAL A 35 1.09 7.52 10.29
C VAL A 35 1.95 8.66 9.75
N LEU A 36 2.64 8.43 8.63
CA LEU A 36 3.56 9.42 8.05
C LEU A 36 2.80 10.61 7.47
N GLY A 37 1.67 10.40 6.81
CA GLY A 37 0.83 11.47 6.28
C GLY A 37 0.29 12.38 7.37
N ARG A 38 -0.25 11.82 8.47
CA ARG A 38 -0.72 12.61 9.61
C ARG A 38 0.41 13.30 10.38
N ALA A 39 1.58 12.66 10.48
CA ALA A 39 2.76 13.29 11.06
C ALA A 39 3.22 14.49 10.21
N PHE A 40 3.20 14.38 8.88
CA PHE A 40 3.44 15.51 7.99
C PHE A 40 2.41 16.63 8.22
N ARG A 41 1.12 16.30 8.18
CA ARG A 41 0.05 17.29 8.41
C ARG A 41 0.18 18.00 9.76
N SER A 42 0.58 17.28 10.81
CA SER A 42 0.74 17.83 12.16
C SER A 42 1.98 18.71 12.33
N SER A 43 3.08 18.36 11.66
CA SER A 43 4.40 18.95 11.95
C SER A 43 4.98 19.81 10.83
N GLY A 44 4.46 19.68 9.60
CA GLY A 44 5.02 20.30 8.39
C GLY A 44 6.36 19.72 7.92
N LYS A 45 6.91 18.69 8.60
CA LYS A 45 8.24 18.15 8.30
C LYS A 45 8.20 17.29 7.03
N THR A 46 8.76 17.80 5.94
CA THR A 46 8.78 17.15 4.61
C THR A 46 9.42 15.76 4.60
N LYS A 47 10.30 15.46 5.56
CA LYS A 47 10.90 14.13 5.74
C LYS A 47 9.86 12.99 5.81
N HIS A 48 8.67 13.27 6.36
CA HIS A 48 7.62 12.27 6.46
C HIS A 48 7.01 11.93 5.10
N ILE A 49 6.89 12.92 4.21
CA ILE A 49 6.43 12.69 2.84
C ILE A 49 7.51 11.98 2.03
N ALA A 50 8.78 12.39 2.16
CA ALA A 50 9.88 11.71 1.49
C ALA A 50 9.94 10.21 1.86
N LEU A 51 9.90 9.91 3.16
CA LEU A 51 9.88 8.53 3.65
C LEU A 51 8.63 7.77 3.20
N LEU A 52 7.46 8.41 3.21
CA LEU A 52 6.22 7.80 2.73
C LEU A 52 6.31 7.43 1.24
N THR A 53 6.80 8.33 0.39
CA THR A 53 6.87 8.05 -1.04
C THR A 53 7.93 7.01 -1.37
N GLU A 54 9.09 7.06 -0.71
CA GLU A 54 10.13 6.03 -0.82
C GLU A 54 9.58 4.66 -0.40
N PHE A 55 8.84 4.61 0.71
CA PHE A 55 8.19 3.41 1.20
C PHE A 55 7.22 2.83 0.16
N LEU A 56 6.29 3.61 -0.35
CA LEU A 56 5.29 3.16 -1.33
C LEU A 56 5.92 2.70 -2.65
N GLU A 57 7.01 3.36 -3.08
CA GLU A 57 7.72 3.00 -4.30
C GLU A 57 8.61 1.76 -4.16
N SER A 58 8.94 1.35 -2.93
CA SER A 58 9.72 0.15 -2.65
C SER A 58 8.96 -1.17 -2.84
N PHE A 59 7.63 -1.12 -2.96
CA PHE A 59 6.79 -2.32 -3.05
C PHE A 59 6.97 -3.05 -4.38
N THR A 60 7.69 -4.18 -4.34
CA THR A 60 7.87 -5.09 -5.48
C THR A 60 6.76 -6.13 -5.61
N THR A 61 5.73 -6.07 -4.75
CA THR A 61 4.63 -7.06 -4.68
C THR A 61 3.42 -6.70 -5.55
N LEU A 62 3.40 -5.50 -6.16
CA LEU A 62 2.42 -5.12 -7.18
C LEU A 62 2.66 -5.90 -8.48
N GLN A 63 1.64 -6.61 -8.95
CA GLN A 63 1.70 -7.43 -10.14
C GLN A 63 1.15 -6.71 -11.39
N SER A 64 1.41 -7.28 -12.57
CA SER A 64 0.99 -6.72 -13.87
C SER A 64 -0.53 -6.66 -14.08
N ASN A 65 -1.30 -7.40 -13.29
CA ASN A 65 -2.76 -7.34 -13.27
C ASN A 65 -3.32 -6.27 -12.30
N ASN A 66 -2.46 -5.37 -11.81
CA ASN A 66 -2.78 -4.27 -10.88
C ASN A 66 -3.31 -4.73 -9.51
N LEU A 67 -2.91 -5.93 -9.09
CA LEU A 67 -3.18 -6.47 -7.76
C LEU A 67 -1.87 -6.69 -7.01
N TRP A 68 -1.92 -6.56 -5.70
CA TRP A 68 -0.79 -6.81 -4.82
C TRP A 68 -0.89 -8.23 -4.29
N TRP A 69 0.24 -8.93 -4.32
CA TRP A 69 0.44 -10.07 -3.44
C TRP A 69 0.31 -9.63 -1.99
N HIS A 70 -0.16 -10.53 -1.13
CA HIS A 70 -0.23 -10.27 0.30
C HIS A 70 1.15 -9.89 0.86
N CYS A 71 2.19 -10.65 0.52
CA CYS A 71 3.59 -10.32 0.80
C CYS A 71 4.53 -11.18 -0.08
N LYS A 72 5.85 -10.98 0.01
CA LYS A 72 6.86 -11.76 -0.76
C LYS A 72 6.79 -13.25 -0.50
N THR A 73 6.58 -13.65 0.75
CA THR A 73 6.52 -15.06 1.17
C THR A 73 5.14 -15.70 0.94
N ALA A 74 4.12 -14.90 0.59
CA ALA A 74 2.76 -15.34 0.37
C ALA A 74 2.16 -14.71 -0.91
N PRO A 75 2.52 -15.22 -2.11
CA PRO A 75 2.22 -14.61 -3.40
C PRO A 75 0.78 -14.88 -3.88
N TYR A 76 -0.22 -14.58 -3.06
CA TYR A 76 -1.63 -14.67 -3.42
C TYR A 76 -2.34 -13.33 -3.26
N PHE A 77 -3.42 -13.14 -4.04
CA PHE A 77 -4.19 -11.91 -4.01
C PHE A 77 -5.26 -11.96 -2.93
N TRP A 78 -4.93 -11.38 -1.78
CA TRP A 78 -5.86 -11.30 -0.67
C TRP A 78 -6.78 -10.09 -0.79
N GLY A 79 -8.10 -10.31 -0.82
CA GLY A 79 -9.08 -9.25 -1.01
C GLY A 79 -8.98 -8.13 0.02
N ARG A 80 -8.86 -8.46 1.31
CA ARG A 80 -8.70 -7.45 2.38
C ARG A 80 -7.37 -6.70 2.27
N GLY A 81 -6.30 -7.39 1.91
CA GLY A 81 -4.99 -6.76 1.71
C GLY A 81 -5.01 -5.75 0.59
N ASN A 82 -5.60 -6.11 -0.55
CA ASN A 82 -5.79 -5.19 -1.67
C ASN A 82 -6.71 -4.02 -1.29
N ALA A 83 -7.74 -4.24 -0.46
CA ALA A 83 -8.54 -3.13 0.07
C ALA A 83 -7.70 -2.17 0.94
N PHE A 84 -6.77 -2.67 1.75
CA PHE A 84 -5.81 -1.82 2.48
C PHE A 84 -4.89 -1.06 1.53
N ALA A 85 -4.40 -1.66 0.44
CA ALA A 85 -3.62 -0.92 -0.57
C ALA A 85 -4.43 0.22 -1.19
N ALA A 86 -5.69 -0.03 -1.60
CA ALA A 86 -6.55 1.02 -2.14
C ALA A 86 -6.74 2.18 -1.16
N LEU A 87 -7.08 1.87 0.10
CA LEU A 87 -7.26 2.88 1.15
C LEU A 87 -5.96 3.62 1.47
N GLY A 88 -4.84 2.92 1.56
CA GLY A 88 -3.55 3.51 1.88
C GLY A 88 -3.02 4.42 0.77
N LEU A 89 -3.24 4.09 -0.50
CA LEU A 89 -2.92 4.98 -1.61
C LEU A 89 -3.80 6.24 -1.60
N ALA A 90 -5.10 6.08 -1.37
CA ALA A 90 -6.01 7.22 -1.22
C ALA A 90 -5.54 8.16 -0.08
N GLU A 91 -5.25 7.58 1.09
CA GLU A 91 -4.74 8.30 2.26
C GLU A 91 -3.44 9.06 1.91
N ALA A 92 -2.44 8.40 1.32
CA ALA A 92 -1.18 9.04 0.92
C ALA A 92 -1.39 10.24 -0.01
N ILE A 93 -2.18 10.07 -1.07
CA ILE A 93 -2.43 11.10 -2.08
C ILE A 93 -3.01 12.37 -1.44
N THR A 94 -3.77 12.27 -0.34
CA THR A 94 -4.31 13.44 0.36
C THR A 94 -3.25 14.32 1.04
N TYR A 95 -2.07 13.78 1.33
CA TYR A 95 -0.98 14.49 1.99
C TYR A 95 0.11 14.96 1.02
N LEU A 96 0.20 14.36 -0.17
CA LEU A 96 1.22 14.73 -1.15
C LEU A 96 0.96 16.13 -1.75
N PRO A 97 1.97 17.02 -1.80
CA PRO A 97 1.89 18.28 -2.53
C PRO A 97 1.46 18.08 -3.99
N ILE A 98 0.70 19.03 -4.55
CA ILE A 98 0.14 18.93 -5.91
C ILE A 98 1.18 18.64 -7.00
N ASN A 99 2.39 19.19 -6.83
CA ASN A 99 3.53 19.08 -7.73
C ASN A 99 4.55 18.01 -7.30
N HIS A 100 4.22 17.14 -6.34
CA HIS A 100 5.13 16.09 -5.91
C HIS A 100 5.38 15.07 -7.03
N PRO A 101 6.64 14.70 -7.34
CA PRO A 101 6.97 13.83 -8.48
C PRO A 101 6.22 12.48 -8.49
N SER A 102 6.10 11.83 -7.32
CA SER A 102 5.41 10.54 -7.18
C SER A 102 3.88 10.62 -7.30
N ARG A 103 3.27 11.82 -7.22
CA ARG A 103 1.82 11.96 -7.07
C ARG A 103 1.05 11.38 -8.24
N SER A 104 1.47 11.65 -9.47
CA SER A 104 0.80 11.13 -10.67
C SER A 104 0.85 9.61 -10.74
N LYS A 105 2.01 9.01 -10.43
CA LYS A 105 2.18 7.56 -10.38
C LYS A 105 1.25 6.92 -9.35
N LEU A 106 1.23 7.44 -8.12
CA LEU A 106 0.40 6.90 -7.03
C LEU A 106 -1.11 7.04 -7.32
N ILE A 107 -1.54 8.15 -7.94
CA ILE A 107 -2.93 8.30 -8.40
C ILE A 107 -3.28 7.22 -9.42
N GLN A 108 -2.42 7.00 -10.42
CA GLN A 108 -2.67 5.99 -11.44
C GLN A 108 -2.78 4.59 -10.80
N THR A 109 -1.84 4.24 -9.91
CA THR A 109 -1.87 2.98 -9.17
C THR A 109 -3.16 2.82 -8.34
N HIS A 110 -3.66 3.89 -7.73
CA HIS A 110 -4.93 3.88 -7.00
C HIS A 110 -6.14 3.67 -7.94
N LEU A 111 -6.15 4.30 -9.10
CA LEU A 111 -7.23 4.12 -10.08
C LEU A 111 -7.24 2.69 -10.64
N ASP A 112 -6.06 2.12 -10.89
CA ASP A 112 -5.92 0.78 -11.43
C ASP A 112 -6.48 -0.28 -10.47
N ILE A 113 -6.18 -0.19 -9.16
CA ILE A 113 -6.74 -1.12 -8.18
C ILE A 113 -8.27 -0.99 -8.04
N LEU A 114 -8.80 0.24 -8.09
CA LEU A 114 -10.24 0.46 -8.04
C LEU A 114 -10.94 -0.14 -9.26
N LYS A 115 -10.33 0.00 -10.44
CA LYS A 115 -10.85 -0.59 -11.68
C LYS A 115 -10.92 -2.11 -11.56
N VAL A 116 -9.86 -2.77 -11.09
CA VAL A 116 -9.87 -4.23 -10.92
C VAL A 116 -10.87 -4.66 -9.83
N SER A 117 -10.98 -3.89 -8.75
CA SER A 117 -11.91 -4.17 -7.65
C SER A 117 -13.38 -4.10 -8.08
N GLN A 118 -13.75 -3.19 -8.99
CA GLN A 118 -15.12 -3.11 -9.53
C GLN A 118 -15.49 -4.32 -10.40
N HIS A 119 -14.51 -4.90 -11.11
CA HIS A 119 -14.72 -6.09 -11.94
C HIS A 119 -14.67 -7.39 -11.12
N THR A 120 -14.12 -7.31 -9.91
CA THR A 120 -14.04 -8.43 -8.97
C THR A 120 -15.34 -8.50 -8.18
N ARG A 121 -16.24 -9.44 -8.51
CA ARG A 121 -17.31 -9.79 -7.55
C ARG A 121 -16.67 -10.50 -6.36
N ILE A 122 -16.54 -9.78 -5.26
CA ILE A 122 -16.20 -10.35 -3.95
C ILE A 122 -17.30 -11.33 -3.56
N ASN A 123 -17.13 -12.61 -3.87
CA ASN A 123 -17.88 -13.68 -3.23
C ASN A 123 -17.46 -13.68 -1.76
N GLN A 124 -18.17 -12.95 -0.91
CA GLN A 124 -17.85 -12.87 0.51
C GLN A 124 -18.38 -14.11 1.23
N GLY A 125 -17.57 -15.18 1.24
CA GLY A 125 -17.61 -16.17 2.30
C GLY A 125 -16.67 -15.72 3.42
N CYS A 126 -17.20 -15.57 4.64
CA CYS A 126 -16.41 -15.30 5.84
C CYS A 126 -15.52 -16.52 6.12
N GLY A 127 -14.32 -16.59 5.54
CA GLY A 127 -13.39 -17.69 5.79
C GLY A 127 -12.30 -17.92 4.74
N ASP A 128 -12.50 -17.52 3.48
CA ASP A 128 -11.55 -17.91 2.42
C ASP A 128 -10.53 -16.80 2.11
N LYS A 129 -9.25 -17.13 2.21
CA LYS A 129 -8.12 -16.19 2.07
C LYS A 129 -7.88 -15.75 0.60
N SER A 130 -8.70 -16.20 -0.34
CA SER A 130 -8.41 -16.16 -1.77
C SER A 130 -9.65 -15.80 -2.60
N LEU A 131 -10.19 -14.59 -2.53
CA LEU A 131 -11.36 -14.24 -3.36
C LEU A 131 -11.15 -12.90 -4.07
N ILE A 132 -10.15 -12.88 -4.94
CA ILE A 132 -10.23 -12.14 -6.19
C ILE A 132 -10.67 -13.13 -7.27
N ASP A 133 -11.54 -12.69 -8.19
CA ASP A 133 -12.12 -13.51 -9.26
C ASP A 133 -10.99 -14.28 -9.98
N PRO A 134 -11.03 -15.62 -10.04
CA PRO A 134 -10.00 -16.45 -10.69
C PRO A 134 -9.66 -16.03 -12.12
N ARG A 135 -10.61 -15.39 -12.83
CA ARG A 135 -10.40 -14.88 -14.19
C ARG A 135 -9.45 -13.67 -14.24
N LEU A 136 -9.27 -12.96 -13.13
CA LEU A 136 -8.29 -11.88 -12.96
C LEU A 136 -6.93 -12.39 -12.48
N ILE A 137 -6.85 -13.68 -12.11
CA ILE A 137 -5.64 -14.40 -11.68
C ILE A 137 -4.98 -15.10 -12.88
N SER A 138 -5.34 -14.78 -14.13
CA SER A 138 -4.90 -15.51 -15.34
C SER A 138 -3.41 -15.39 -15.69
N ASN A 139 -2.52 -15.17 -14.73
CA ASN A 139 -1.06 -15.20 -14.87
C ASN A 139 -0.32 -15.43 -13.53
N THR A 140 -0.84 -16.22 -12.59
CA THR A 140 -0.04 -16.57 -11.39
C THR A 140 1.02 -17.63 -11.70
N ALA A 141 2.26 -17.21 -11.47
CA ALA A 141 3.53 -17.92 -11.37
C ALA A 141 3.48 -19.44 -11.10
N PRO A 142 4.49 -20.21 -11.59
CA PRO A 142 4.52 -21.65 -11.43
C PRO A 142 4.52 -22.04 -9.96
N LEU A 143 3.59 -22.92 -9.60
CA LEU A 143 3.63 -23.67 -8.35
C LEU A 143 4.98 -24.40 -8.30
N ARG A 144 5.79 -24.09 -7.29
CA ARG A 144 6.93 -24.93 -6.90
C ARG A 144 6.45 -25.95 -5.89
#